data_AF-U7QHP5-F1
#
_entry.id   AF-U7QHP5-F1
#
_cell.length_a   1.000
_cell.length_b   1.000
_cell.length_c   1.000
_cell.angle_alpha   90.00
_cell.angle_beta   90.00
_cell.angle_gamma   90.00
#
_symmetry.space_group_name_H-M   'P 1'
#
loop_
_entity.id
_entity.type
_entity.pdbx_description
1 polymer ?
#
loop_
_entity_poly.entity_id
_entity_poly.type
_entity_poly.pdbx_seq_one_letter_code
_entity_poly.pdbx_strand_id
1 'polypeptide(L)'
;MDIVVESTEAFKQDLTAFSESEQSVILEQIQQGIPLCFEDQTFKKRRLHQFYTFNLPHGSGSSLYSFIVNYRIRVVLTWDDDPIFERTLITLFRVVESQTIAEVYQQVGEQIYQPILKSETLTLAKPVITHDS
;
A
#
# COMPACT_ATOMS: atom_id res chain seq x y z
N MET A 1 -15.53 -12.05 6.25
CA MET A 1 -14.25 -11.35 6.03
C MET A 1 -14.44 -9.90 6.43
N ASP A 2 -13.66 -9.44 7.40
CA ASP A 2 -13.70 -8.06 7.87
C ASP A 2 -12.75 -7.17 7.03
N ILE A 3 -13.13 -5.92 6.78
CA ILE A 3 -12.31 -4.96 6.02
C ILE A 3 -11.99 -3.80 6.95
N VAL A 4 -10.71 -3.67 7.30
CA VAL A 4 -10.21 -2.59 8.15
C VAL A 4 -9.49 -1.60 7.28
N VAL A 5 -9.95 -0.34 7.26
CA VAL A 5 -9.31 0.74 6.52
C VAL A 5 -8.67 1.73 7.50
N GLU A 6 -7.36 1.89 7.40
CA GLU A 6 -6.58 2.83 8.20
C GLU A 6 -5.93 3.89 7.33
N SER A 7 -5.60 5.04 7.89
CA SER A 7 -4.89 6.10 7.16
C SER A 7 -3.71 6.61 7.95
N THR A 8 -2.61 6.87 7.24
CA THR A 8 -1.44 7.54 7.81
C THR A 8 -1.69 9.05 7.94
N GLU A 9 -0.89 9.73 8.77
CA GLU A 9 -0.94 11.18 8.87
C GLU A 9 -0.55 11.87 7.55
N ALA A 10 0.35 11.29 6.76
CA ALA A 10 0.73 11.80 5.45
C ALA A 10 -0.46 11.80 4.48
N PHE A 11 -1.25 10.73 4.45
CA PHE A 11 -2.49 10.68 3.67
C PHE A 11 -3.47 11.78 4.09
N LYS A 12 -3.67 11.96 5.41
CA LYS A 12 -4.59 12.99 5.92
C LYS A 12 -4.13 14.39 5.52
N GLN A 13 -2.82 14.66 5.59
CA GLN A 13 -2.22 15.92 5.15
C GLN A 13 -2.38 16.13 3.65
N ASP A 14 -2.06 15.13 2.82
CA ASP A 14 -2.27 15.21 1.38
C ASP A 14 -3.72 15.55 1.03
N LEU A 15 -4.69 14.93 1.72
CA LEU A 15 -6.12 15.12 1.48
C LEU A 15 -6.52 16.60 1.61
N THR A 16 -5.92 17.33 2.56
CA THR A 16 -6.19 18.76 2.76
C THR A 16 -5.75 19.65 1.61
N ALA A 17 -4.87 19.17 0.72
CA ALA A 17 -4.44 19.92 -0.46
C ALA A 17 -5.48 19.90 -1.60
N PHE A 18 -6.47 19.00 -1.53
CA PHE A 18 -7.57 18.91 -2.49
C PHE A 18 -8.76 19.78 -2.07
N SER A 19 -9.59 20.18 -3.04
CA SER A 19 -10.84 20.88 -2.74
C SER A 19 -11.83 20.00 -1.97
N GLU A 20 -12.76 20.58 -1.21
CA GLU A 20 -13.75 19.82 -0.43
C GLU A 20 -14.58 18.83 -1.29
N SER A 21 -14.88 19.21 -2.53
CA SER A 21 -15.59 18.33 -3.47
C SER A 21 -14.72 17.14 -3.89
N GLU A 22 -13.44 17.36 -4.18
CA GLU A 22 -12.49 16.29 -4.48
C GLU A 22 -12.25 15.38 -3.28
N GLN A 23 -12.11 15.95 -2.08
CA GLN A 23 -12.01 15.18 -0.84
C GLN A 23 -13.21 14.27 -0.66
N SER A 24 -14.42 14.79 -0.89
CA SER A 24 -15.66 14.00 -0.81
C SER A 24 -15.64 12.83 -1.80
N VAL A 25 -15.22 13.07 -3.06
CA VAL A 25 -15.09 12.02 -4.08
C VAL A 25 -14.03 10.99 -3.69
N ILE A 26 -12.88 11.40 -3.15
CA ILE A 26 -11.82 10.50 -2.69
C ILE A 26 -12.38 9.57 -1.62
N LEU A 27 -12.99 10.13 -0.58
CA LEU A 27 -13.52 9.36 0.55
C LEU A 27 -14.65 8.43 0.13
N GLU A 28 -15.55 8.88 -0.74
CA GLU A 28 -16.62 8.05 -1.29
C GLU A 28 -16.07 6.86 -2.09
N GLN A 29 -15.09 7.09 -2.97
CA GLN A 29 -14.48 6.02 -3.76
C GLN A 29 -13.69 5.04 -2.90
N ILE A 30 -13.08 5.49 -1.79
CA ILE A 30 -12.45 4.60 -0.81
C ILE A 30 -13.53 3.75 -0.13
N GLN A 31 -14.57 4.40 0.42
CA GLN A 31 -15.61 3.74 1.21
C GLN A 31 -16.42 2.74 0.39
N GLN A 32 -16.73 3.05 -0.87
CA GLN A 32 -17.53 2.19 -1.74
C GLN A 32 -16.67 1.30 -2.63
N GLY A 33 -15.54 1.80 -3.14
CA GLY A 33 -14.73 1.10 -4.13
C GLY A 33 -13.83 0.02 -3.55
N ILE A 34 -13.33 0.17 -2.32
CA ILE A 34 -12.52 -0.88 -1.68
C ILE A 34 -13.35 -2.16 -1.47
N PRO A 35 -14.56 -2.12 -0.88
CA PRO A 35 -15.41 -3.31 -0.76
C PRO A 35 -15.68 -4.00 -2.11
N LEU A 36 -15.97 -3.23 -3.16
CA LEU A 36 -16.21 -3.78 -4.50
C LEU A 36 -15.01 -4.53 -5.08
N CYS A 37 -13.78 -4.19 -4.66
CA CYS A 37 -12.59 -4.93 -5.08
C CYS A 37 -12.54 -6.37 -4.52
N PHE A 38 -13.29 -6.69 -3.46
CA PHE A 38 -13.41 -8.06 -2.95
C PHE A 38 -14.47 -8.87 -3.69
N GLU A 39 -15.50 -8.21 -4.20
CA GLU A 39 -16.64 -8.86 -4.86
C GLU A 39 -16.43 -9.03 -6.38
N ASP A 40 -15.77 -8.06 -7.02
CA ASP A 40 -15.54 -8.03 -8.46
C ASP A 40 -14.05 -7.96 -8.80
N GLN A 41 -13.51 -9.11 -9.24
CA GLN A 41 -12.11 -9.22 -9.64
C GLN A 41 -11.77 -8.42 -10.90
N THR A 42 -12.73 -8.17 -11.78
CA THR A 42 -12.54 -7.30 -12.94
C THR A 42 -12.41 -5.85 -12.49
N PHE A 43 -13.26 -5.43 -11.55
CA PHE A 43 -13.16 -4.11 -10.94
C PHE A 43 -11.82 -3.94 -10.21
N LYS A 44 -11.42 -4.93 -9.39
CA LYS A 44 -10.13 -4.95 -8.70
C LYS A 44 -8.97 -4.74 -9.66
N LYS A 45 -8.88 -5.53 -10.73
CA LYS A 45 -7.81 -5.42 -11.74
C LYS A 45 -7.80 -4.09 -12.49
N ARG A 46 -8.97 -3.46 -12.66
CA ARG A 46 -9.07 -2.16 -13.33
C ARG A 46 -8.67 -1.01 -12.40
N ARG A 47 -8.92 -1.13 -11.11
CA ARG A 47 -8.75 -0.05 -10.13
C ARG A 47 -7.44 -0.12 -9.35
N LEU A 48 -6.89 -1.30 -9.13
CA LEU A 48 -5.62 -1.51 -8.43
C LEU A 48 -4.49 -1.83 -9.41
N HIS A 49 -3.40 -1.08 -9.29
CA HIS A 49 -2.22 -1.21 -10.14
C HIS A 49 -0.96 -1.22 -9.29
N GLN A 50 0.03 -2.01 -9.70
CA GLN A 50 1.38 -1.95 -9.12
C GLN A 50 2.30 -1.30 -10.14
N PHE A 51 2.90 -0.17 -9.77
CA PHE A 51 3.82 0.57 -10.66
C PHE A 51 5.23 -0.02 -10.67
N TYR A 52 5.65 -0.56 -9.53
CA TYR A 52 6.97 -1.14 -9.36
C TYR A 52 6.85 -2.50 -8.67
N THR A 53 7.70 -3.42 -9.11
CA THR A 53 7.93 -4.69 -8.42
C THR A 53 9.05 -4.48 -7.41
N PHE A 54 8.74 -4.71 -6.14
CA PHE A 54 9.76 -4.77 -5.09
C PHE A 54 10.22 -6.23 -4.94
N ASN A 55 11.52 -6.46 -5.01
CA ASN A 55 12.11 -7.78 -4.77
C ASN A 55 12.15 -8.03 -3.27
N LEU A 56 11.02 -8.49 -2.72
CA LEU A 56 10.95 -8.84 -1.31
C LEU A 56 11.54 -10.24 -1.06
N PRO A 57 11.99 -10.49 0.16
CA PRO A 57 12.57 -11.76 0.51
C PRO A 57 11.64 -12.96 0.33
N HIS A 58 12.26 -14.12 0.14
CA HIS A 58 11.56 -15.42 0.07
C HIS A 58 10.48 -15.49 -1.03
N GLY A 59 10.55 -14.62 -2.05
CA GLY A 59 9.56 -14.58 -3.13
C GLY A 59 8.23 -13.95 -2.73
N SER A 60 8.20 -13.20 -1.63
CA SER A 60 7.00 -12.49 -1.17
C SER A 60 6.60 -11.40 -2.17
N GLY A 61 5.31 -11.28 -2.45
CA GLY A 61 4.77 -10.21 -3.30
C GLY A 61 4.62 -8.91 -2.51
N SER A 62 4.79 -7.78 -3.20
CA SER A 62 4.42 -6.46 -2.65
C SER A 62 2.90 -6.40 -2.42
N SER A 63 2.48 -6.00 -1.22
CA SER A 63 1.10 -5.65 -0.92
C SER A 63 0.77 -4.18 -1.27
N LEU A 64 1.75 -3.39 -1.71
CA LEU A 64 1.53 -2.01 -2.15
C LEU A 64 0.78 -1.96 -3.49
N TYR A 65 -0.20 -1.07 -3.59
CA TYR A 65 -1.00 -0.79 -4.78
C TYR A 65 -1.27 0.71 -4.92
N SER A 66 -1.55 1.10 -6.17
CA SER A 66 -2.21 2.35 -6.50
C SER A 66 -3.67 2.08 -6.83
N PHE A 67 -4.56 2.71 -6.06
CA PHE A 67 -6.00 2.69 -6.29
C PHE A 67 -6.43 3.93 -7.09
N ILE A 68 -7.11 3.70 -8.21
CA ILE A 68 -7.64 4.75 -9.08
C ILE A 68 -8.96 5.25 -8.52
N VAL A 69 -8.96 6.47 -7.98
CA VAL A 69 -10.19 7.19 -7.59
C VAL A 69 -10.92 7.67 -8.84
N ASN A 70 -10.21 8.44 -9.68
CA ASN A 70 -10.70 8.94 -10.97
C ASN A 70 -9.52 9.18 -11.93
N TYR A 71 -9.77 9.87 -13.05
CA TYR A 71 -8.73 10.13 -14.07
C TYR A 71 -7.61 11.07 -13.60
N ARG A 72 -7.83 11.85 -12.53
CA ARG A 72 -6.84 12.78 -11.95
C ARG A 72 -6.27 12.30 -10.64
N ILE A 73 -6.99 11.53 -9.84
CA ILE A 73 -6.63 11.28 -8.43
C ILE A 73 -6.40 9.79 -8.19
N ARG A 74 -5.34 9.48 -7.46
CA ARG A 74 -4.96 8.13 -7.05
C ARG A 74 -4.56 8.09 -5.60
N VAL A 75 -4.78 6.94 -4.99
CA VAL A 75 -4.37 6.64 -3.61
C VAL A 75 -3.30 5.57 -3.64
N VAL A 76 -2.22 5.75 -2.90
CA VAL A 76 -1.24 4.70 -2.62
C VAL A 76 -1.69 4.01 -1.33
N LEU A 77 -1.88 2.70 -1.39
CA LEU A 77 -2.35 1.90 -0.26
C LEU A 77 -1.66 0.53 -0.22
N THR A 78 -1.64 -0.11 0.93
CA THR A 78 -1.37 -1.55 1.01
C THR A 78 -2.65 -2.35 1.08
N TRP A 79 -2.59 -3.60 0.62
CA TRP A 79 -3.66 -4.58 0.70
C TRP A 79 -3.10 -5.84 1.36
N ASP A 80 -3.26 -5.94 2.68
CA ASP A 80 -2.66 -6.98 3.50
C ASP A 80 -3.74 -7.94 4.02
N ASP A 81 -3.74 -9.17 3.50
CA ASP A 81 -4.68 -10.21 3.94
C ASP A 81 -4.15 -10.93 5.18
N ASP A 82 -4.97 -10.99 6.24
CA ASP A 82 -4.66 -11.62 7.52
C ASP A 82 -5.59 -12.85 7.70
N PRO A 83 -5.14 -14.05 7.26
CA PRO A 83 -5.98 -15.24 7.23
C PRO A 83 -6.28 -15.78 8.63
N ILE A 84 -5.48 -15.44 9.65
CA ILE A 84 -5.68 -15.91 11.03
C ILE A 84 -6.94 -15.25 11.63
N PHE A 85 -7.14 -13.97 11.32
CA PHE A 85 -8.25 -13.17 11.85
C PHE A 85 -9.37 -12.96 10.83
N GLU A 86 -9.31 -13.62 9.67
CA GLU A 86 -10.28 -13.49 8.57
C GLU A 86 -10.58 -12.02 8.18
N ARG A 87 -9.52 -11.20 8.15
CA ARG A 87 -9.61 -9.77 7.85
C ARG A 87 -8.62 -9.36 6.78
N THR A 88 -8.93 -8.28 6.09
CA THR A 88 -7.98 -7.58 5.22
C THR A 88 -7.76 -6.18 5.77
N LEU A 89 -6.50 -5.83 6.00
CA LEU A 89 -6.07 -4.51 6.40
C LEU A 89 -5.69 -3.71 5.15
N ILE A 90 -6.35 -2.58 4.96
CA ILE A 90 -6.03 -1.60 3.93
C ILE A 90 -5.47 -0.35 4.59
N THR A 91 -4.17 -0.07 4.40
CA THR A 91 -3.55 1.13 4.93
C THR A 91 -3.36 2.16 3.83
N LEU A 92 -3.96 3.34 3.98
CA LEU A 92 -3.87 4.46 3.05
C LEU A 92 -2.63 5.31 3.38
N PHE A 93 -1.66 5.32 2.47
CA PHE A 93 -0.37 6.00 2.67
C PHE A 93 -0.37 7.43 2.14
N ARG A 94 -0.80 7.63 0.89
CA ARG A 94 -0.74 8.92 0.20
C ARG A 94 -1.94 9.08 -0.73
N VAL A 95 -2.41 10.30 -0.94
CA VAL A 95 -3.37 10.63 -2.01
C VAL A 95 -2.79 11.74 -2.88
N VAL A 96 -2.70 11.50 -4.17
CA VAL A 96 -1.95 12.38 -5.08
C VAL A 96 -2.60 12.45 -6.45
N GLU A 97 -2.18 13.44 -7.22
CA GLU A 97 -2.51 13.48 -8.64
C GLU A 97 -1.88 12.30 -9.39
N SER A 98 -2.56 11.84 -10.43
CA SER A 98 -2.15 10.71 -11.27
C SER A 98 -0.84 10.97 -12.01
N GLN A 99 -0.44 12.24 -12.15
CA GLN A 99 0.80 12.64 -12.81
C GLN A 99 2.04 12.34 -11.94
N THR A 100 1.90 12.39 -10.61
CA THR A 100 3.01 12.22 -9.65
C THR A 100 3.01 10.85 -8.97
N ILE A 101 2.00 10.02 -9.25
CA ILE A 101 1.78 8.74 -8.56
C ILE A 101 2.96 7.78 -8.63
N ALA A 102 3.68 7.70 -9.75
CA ALA A 102 4.75 6.72 -9.91
C ALA A 102 5.91 7.00 -8.93
N GLU A 103 6.32 8.26 -8.82
CA GLU A 103 7.37 8.68 -7.88
C GLU A 103 6.93 8.46 -6.43
N VAL A 104 5.70 8.88 -6.09
CA VAL A 104 5.17 8.75 -4.73
C VAL A 104 4.99 7.28 -4.34
N TYR A 105 4.52 6.44 -5.26
CA TYR A 105 4.41 4.99 -5.05
C TYR A 105 5.77 4.37 -4.75
N GLN A 106 6.81 4.74 -5.51
CA GLN A 106 8.16 4.23 -5.27
C GLN A 106 8.69 4.68 -3.90
N GLN A 107 8.53 5.96 -3.55
CA GLN A 107 8.96 6.49 -2.25
C GLN A 107 8.28 5.77 -1.09
N VAL A 108 6.96 5.55 -1.17
CA VAL A 108 6.21 4.81 -0.15
C VAL A 108 6.70 3.36 -0.06
N GLY A 109 6.87 2.68 -1.19
CA GLY A 109 7.37 1.31 -1.17
C GLY A 109 8.79 1.20 -0.61
N GLU A 110 9.68 2.15 -0.92
CA GLU A 110 11.00 2.21 -0.30
C GLU A 110 10.93 2.43 1.22
N GLN A 111 10.03 3.28 1.70
CA GLN A 111 9.84 3.50 3.14
C GLN A 111 9.35 2.23 3.86
N ILE A 112 8.44 1.46 3.24
CA ILE A 112 7.90 0.24 3.82
C ILE A 112 8.93 -0.90 3.74
N TYR A 113 9.54 -1.09 2.58
CA TYR A 113 10.29 -2.31 2.27
C TYR A 113 11.79 -2.21 2.54
N GLN A 114 12.44 -1.03 2.43
CA GLN A 114 13.88 -0.93 2.73
C GLN A 114 14.24 -1.36 4.16
N PRO A 115 13.48 -1.01 5.21
CA PRO A 115 13.78 -1.50 6.55
C PRO A 115 13.76 -3.03 6.67
N ILE A 116 12.83 -3.69 5.97
CA ILE A 116 12.68 -5.14 5.93
C ILE A 116 13.87 -5.79 5.21
N LEU A 117 14.29 -5.22 4.08
CA LEU A 117 15.45 -5.72 3.32
C LEU A 117 16.76 -5.55 4.10
N LYS A 118 16.92 -4.44 4.83
CA LYS A 118 18.10 -4.19 5.67
C LYS A 118 18.16 -5.13 6.87
N SER A 119 17.02 -5.37 7.54
CA SER A 119 16.98 -6.26 8.70
C SER A 119 17.30 -7.70 8.34
N GLU A 120 16.86 -8.20 7.18
CA GLU A 120 17.26 -9.53 6.72
C GLU A 120 18.74 -9.65 6.39
N THR A 121 19.30 -8.65 5.70
CA THR A 121 20.73 -8.62 5.39
C THR A 121 21.57 -8.68 6.67
N LEU A 122 21.15 -7.97 7.72
CA LEU A 122 21.76 -8.02 9.06
C LEU A 122 21.56 -9.36 9.78
N THR A 123 20.44 -10.06 9.52
CA THR A 123 20.14 -11.36 10.13
C THR A 123 20.99 -12.48 9.50
N LEU A 124 21.20 -12.42 8.19
CA LEU A 124 22.07 -13.34 7.45
C LEU A 124 23.57 -13.06 7.65
N ALA A 125 23.95 -11.82 7.97
CA ALA A 125 25.34 -11.42 8.19
C ALA A 125 25.86 -11.62 9.63
N LYS A 126 25.06 -12.17 10.56
CA LYS A 126 25.58 -12.49 11.90
C LYS A 126 26.66 -13.57 11.77
N PRO A 127 27.91 -13.32 12.23
CA PRO A 127 28.94 -14.35 12.22
C PRO A 127 28.50 -15.50 13.12
N VAL A 128 28.66 -16.73 12.63
CA VAL A 128 28.63 -17.92 13.48
C VAL A 128 29.77 -17.74 14.48
N ILE A 129 29.45 -17.37 15.71
CA ILE A 129 30.43 -17.38 16.80
C ILE A 129 30.70 -18.86 17.08
N THR A 130 31.71 -19.40 16.42
CA THR A 130 32.31 -20.68 16.81
C THR A 130 33.01 -20.44 18.13
N HIS A 131 32.40 -20.89 19.22
CA HIS A 131 33.12 -21.12 20.46
C HIS A 131 34.09 -22.27 20.21
N ASP A 132 35.32 -21.93 19.80
CA ASP A 132 36.44 -22.84 20.01
C ASP A 132 36.73 -22.88 21.52
N SER A 133 36.86 -24.11 22.00
CA SER A 133 36.94 -24.52 23.40
C SER A 133 38.24 -24.13 24.09
#